data_AF-A0A972RWD1-F1
#
_entry.id   AF-A0A972RWD1-F1
#
_cell.length_a   1.000
_cell.length_b   1.000
_cell.length_c   1.000
_cell.angle_alpha   90.00
_cell.angle_beta   90.00
_cell.angle_gamma   90.00
#
_symmetry.space_group_name_H-M   'P 1'
#
loop_
_entity.id
_entity.type
_entity.pdbx_description
1 polymer ?
#
loop_
_entity_poly.entity_id
_entity_poly.type
_entity_poly.pdbx_seq_one_letter_code
_entity_poly.pdbx_strand_id
1 'polypeptide(L)'
;MVRKLMGVVVGVAVGLAFYGYAISGGQGPEVITFEAKKGTVTFHHWKHQTELGIACGECHHGPGHSPYKEGMEIKHCKECHNKDFPNKKLNKPMKALHKNCKGCHKQMAAKHPNAPTKCNDCHKK
;
A
#
# COMPACT_ATOMS: atom_id res chain seq x y z
N MET A 1 -15.57 -65.17 -17.12
CA MET A 1 -16.86 -65.03 -16.40
C MET A 1 -16.89 -63.61 -15.83
N VAL A 2 -17.29 -62.59 -16.59
CA VAL A 2 -18.66 -62.17 -16.95
C VAL A 2 -19.40 -61.47 -15.79
N ARG A 3 -19.59 -60.14 -15.97
CA ARG A 3 -20.65 -59.23 -15.47
C ARG A 3 -20.53 -58.75 -14.00
N LYS A 4 -20.63 -57.45 -13.66
CA LYS A 4 -21.38 -56.29 -14.22
C LYS A 4 -20.56 -55.01 -13.95
N LEU A 5 -20.18 -54.15 -14.90
CA LEU A 5 -20.95 -53.11 -15.61
C LEU A 5 -21.84 -52.20 -14.73
N MET A 6 -21.47 -50.91 -14.76
CA MET A 6 -22.31 -49.71 -14.90
C MET A 6 -22.91 -49.01 -13.67
N GLY A 7 -22.61 -47.70 -13.61
CA GLY A 7 -23.41 -46.64 -13.00
C GLY A 7 -23.15 -46.48 -11.51
N VAL A 8 -22.84 -45.30 -10.96
CA VAL A 8 -23.40 -43.99 -11.28
C VAL A 8 -22.38 -42.91 -10.91
N VAL A 9 -22.15 -41.99 -11.85
CA VAL A 9 -21.53 -40.69 -11.63
C VAL A 9 -22.50 -39.83 -10.82
N VAL A 10 -22.18 -39.56 -9.55
CA VAL A 10 -22.72 -38.42 -8.76
C VAL A 10 -21.49 -37.86 -8.04
N GLY A 11 -20.87 -36.78 -8.49
CA GLY A 11 -21.51 -35.48 -8.64
C GLY A 11 -21.55 -34.76 -7.29
N VAL A 12 -20.42 -34.64 -6.58
CA VAL A 12 -20.26 -33.62 -5.54
C VAL A 12 -18.89 -32.96 -5.73
N ALA A 13 -18.91 -31.89 -6.51
CA ALA A 13 -17.87 -30.89 -6.55
C ALA A 13 -17.76 -30.25 -5.16
N VAL A 14 -16.89 -30.78 -4.30
CA VAL A 14 -16.42 -30.04 -3.13
C VAL A 14 -15.23 -29.23 -3.60
N GLY A 15 -15.52 -27.97 -3.92
CA GLY A 15 -14.53 -26.96 -4.20
C GLY A 15 -13.57 -26.82 -3.02
N LEU A 16 -12.42 -27.47 -3.14
CA LEU A 16 -11.22 -27.06 -2.41
C LEU A 16 -10.51 -26.06 -3.31
N ALA A 17 -11.09 -24.85 -3.33
CA ALA A 17 -10.33 -23.64 -3.54
C ALA A 17 -9.28 -23.58 -2.42
N PHE A 18 -8.14 -24.24 -2.63
CA PHE A 18 -6.92 -23.88 -1.92
C PHE A 18 -6.48 -22.52 -2.45
N TYR A 19 -7.17 -21.52 -1.91
CA TYR A 19 -6.76 -20.14 -1.83
C TYR A 19 -5.29 -20.15 -1.43
N GLY A 20 -4.41 -19.74 -2.33
CA GLY A 20 -3.00 -19.59 -2.05
C GLY A 20 -2.83 -18.63 -0.87
N TYR A 21 -2.65 -19.16 0.32
CA TYR A 21 -2.18 -18.38 1.44
C TYR A 21 -0.67 -18.29 1.29
N ALA A 22 -0.24 -17.37 0.43
CA ALA A 22 1.11 -16.86 0.52
C ALA A 22 1.23 -16.13 1.86
N ILE A 23 1.89 -16.77 2.83
CA ILE A 23 2.34 -16.10 4.05
C ILE A 23 3.49 -15.18 3.66
N SER A 24 3.20 -14.04 3.05
CA SER A 24 4.18 -12.97 2.94
C SER A 24 4.11 -12.16 4.23
N GLY A 25 4.99 -12.49 5.18
CA GLY A 25 5.19 -11.65 6.37
C GLY A 25 5.58 -10.23 5.97
N GLY A 26 4.84 -9.24 6.48
CA GLY A 26 5.34 -7.88 6.75
C GLY A 26 5.55 -6.89 5.61
N GLN A 27 5.46 -7.26 4.33
CA GLN A 27 5.89 -6.34 3.25
C GLN A 27 4.78 -5.48 2.62
N GLY A 28 3.53 -5.63 3.08
CA GLY A 28 2.40 -4.91 2.52
C GLY A 28 2.17 -5.20 1.02
N PRO A 29 1.22 -4.50 0.38
CA PRO A 29 0.98 -4.61 -1.06
C PRO A 29 2.20 -4.13 -1.86
N GLU A 30 2.47 -4.76 -3.01
CA GLU A 30 3.56 -4.35 -3.91
C GLU A 30 3.31 -2.96 -4.51
N VAL A 31 2.06 -2.69 -4.91
CA VAL A 31 1.59 -1.44 -5.48
C VAL A 31 0.32 -1.01 -4.77
N ILE A 32 0.20 0.29 -4.49
CA ILE A 32 -1.04 0.90 -3.98
C ILE A 32 -1.42 2.10 -4.84
N THR A 33 -2.70 2.44 -4.82
CA THR A 33 -3.20 3.64 -5.50
C THR A 33 -3.74 4.65 -4.50
N PHE A 34 -3.50 5.91 -4.80
CA PHE A 34 -4.10 7.04 -4.09
C PHE A 34 -5.02 7.80 -5.03
N GLU A 35 -6.32 7.66 -4.80
CA GLU A 35 -7.33 8.42 -5.55
C GLU A 35 -7.25 9.91 -5.21
N ALA A 36 -7.16 10.73 -6.25
CA ALA A 36 -7.07 12.18 -6.10
C ALA A 36 -7.76 12.90 -7.26
N LYS A 37 -8.29 14.10 -6.98
CA LYS A 37 -8.97 14.93 -7.98
C LYS A 37 -8.10 15.29 -9.19
N LYS A 38 -6.78 15.27 -9.05
CA LYS A 38 -5.82 15.60 -10.12
C LYS A 38 -5.36 14.38 -10.93
N GLY A 39 -5.94 13.21 -10.68
CA GLY A 39 -5.51 11.93 -11.25
C GLY A 39 -5.00 11.01 -10.15
N THR A 40 -5.27 9.72 -10.32
CA THR A 40 -4.82 8.65 -9.42
C THR A 40 -3.30 8.60 -9.40
N VAL A 41 -2.72 8.44 -8.21
CA VAL A 41 -1.28 8.25 -8.06
C VAL A 41 -1.01 6.80 -7.77
N THR A 42 -0.29 6.13 -8.67
CA THR A 42 0.24 4.78 -8.44
C THR A 42 1.52 4.88 -7.63
N PHE A 43 1.57 4.19 -6.50
CA PHE A 43 2.73 4.10 -5.63
C PHE A 43 3.26 2.68 -5.58
N HIS A 44 4.47 2.50 -6.10
CA HIS A 44 5.19 1.23 -6.02
C HIS A 44 5.79 1.10 -4.61
N HIS A 45 5.03 0.49 -3.70
CA HIS A 45 5.36 0.38 -2.28
C HIS A 45 6.62 -0.47 -2.07
N TRP A 46 6.71 -1.63 -2.71
CA TRP A 46 7.92 -2.47 -2.59
C TRP A 46 9.16 -1.78 -3.12
N LYS A 47 9.09 -1.05 -4.23
CA LYS A 47 10.25 -0.28 -4.72
C LYS A 47 10.84 0.64 -3.65
N HIS A 48 9.99 1.32 -2.87
CA HIS A 48 10.45 2.17 -1.78
C HIS A 48 11.08 1.36 -0.64
N GLN A 49 10.51 0.19 -0.32
CA GLN A 49 11.00 -0.67 0.76
C GLN A 49 12.28 -1.44 0.38
N THR A 50 12.27 -2.16 -0.75
CA THR A 50 13.29 -3.14 -1.13
C THR A 50 14.41 -2.53 -1.94
N GLU A 51 14.12 -1.69 -2.92
CA GLU A 51 15.14 -1.07 -3.78
C GLU A 51 15.76 0.18 -3.14
N LEU A 52 14.93 1.02 -2.50
CA LEU A 52 15.39 2.26 -1.88
C LEU A 52 15.73 2.13 -0.38
N GLY A 53 15.43 0.98 0.23
CA GLY A 53 15.76 0.71 1.63
C GLY A 53 15.04 1.62 2.63
N ILE A 54 13.88 2.17 2.26
CA ILE A 54 13.13 3.10 3.11
C ILE A 54 12.46 2.29 4.23
N ALA A 55 12.77 2.66 5.48
CA ALA A 55 12.21 1.99 6.65
C ALA A 55 10.69 2.21 6.75
N CYS A 56 9.97 1.23 7.31
CA CYS A 56 8.50 1.31 7.50
C CYS A 56 8.09 2.61 8.22
N GLY A 57 8.90 3.05 9.19
CA GLY A 57 8.70 4.24 10.01
C GLY A 57 8.75 5.58 9.27
N GLU A 58 9.30 5.62 8.06
CA GLU A 58 9.34 6.83 7.23
C GLU A 58 7.95 7.20 6.68
N CYS A 59 7.02 6.24 6.67
CA CYS A 59 5.63 6.45 6.26
C CYS A 59 4.63 6.08 7.36
N HIS A 60 4.80 4.93 7.99
CA HIS A 60 3.92 4.43 9.03
C HIS A 60 4.37 4.98 10.37
N HIS A 61 3.49 5.71 11.04
CA HIS A 61 3.78 6.25 12.36
C HIS A 61 2.56 6.11 13.24
N GLY A 62 2.78 6.08 14.54
CA GLY A 62 1.70 6.10 15.52
C GLY A 62 1.12 7.51 15.71
N PRO A 63 0.11 7.63 16.60
CA PRO A 63 -0.43 8.92 17.02
C PRO A 63 0.67 9.86 17.53
N GLY A 64 0.54 11.15 17.25
CA GLY A 64 1.55 12.14 17.64
C GLY A 64 2.89 12.00 16.93
N HIS A 65 2.94 11.28 15.80
CA HIS A 65 4.19 10.95 15.08
C HIS A 65 5.16 10.09 15.92
N SER A 66 4.61 9.25 16.79
CA SER A 66 5.38 8.24 17.50
C SER A 66 6.00 7.24 16.50
N PRO A 67 7.24 6.76 16.74
CA PRO A 67 7.91 5.85 15.83
C PRO A 67 7.12 4.56 15.59
N TYR A 68 7.21 4.04 14.37
CA TYR A 68 6.73 2.69 14.05
C TYR A 68 7.42 1.64 14.93
N LYS A 69 6.66 0.60 15.26
CA LYS A 69 7.15 -0.60 15.92
C LYS A 69 6.63 -1.80 15.15
N GLU A 70 7.44 -2.85 15.08
CA GLU A 70 7.05 -4.07 14.38
C GLU A 70 5.76 -4.65 15.00
N GLY A 71 4.83 -5.08 14.15
CA GLY A 71 3.51 -5.52 14.56
C GLY A 71 2.51 -4.40 14.90
N MET A 72 2.87 -3.12 14.74
CA MET A 72 1.90 -2.02 14.82
C MET A 72 0.88 -2.13 13.69
N GLU A 73 -0.41 -2.01 14.04
CA GLU A 73 -1.48 -1.97 13.06
C GLU A 73 -1.30 -0.78 12.09
N ILE A 74 -1.15 -1.07 10.80
CA ILE A 74 -1.05 -0.05 9.75
C ILE A 74 -2.46 0.34 9.30
N LYS A 75 -2.87 1.57 9.63
CA LYS A 75 -4.14 2.15 9.20
C LYS A 75 -3.97 3.02 7.95
N HIS A 76 -5.05 3.19 7.20
CA HIS A 76 -5.06 4.18 6.12
C HIS A 76 -4.82 5.59 6.66
N CYS A 77 -4.05 6.41 5.94
CA CYS A 77 -3.72 7.77 6.37
C CYS A 77 -4.99 8.59 6.70
N LYS A 78 -6.09 8.35 5.98
CA LYS A 78 -7.38 9.04 6.15
C LYS A 78 -8.07 8.76 7.48
N GLU A 79 -7.72 7.68 8.18
CA GLU A 79 -8.29 7.37 9.49
C GLU A 79 -7.90 8.42 10.53
N CYS A 80 -6.71 9.02 10.40
CA CYS A 80 -6.25 10.09 11.28
C CYS A 80 -6.10 11.44 10.57
N HIS A 81 -5.53 11.48 9.37
CA HIS A 81 -5.34 12.71 8.58
C HIS A 81 -6.62 13.14 7.87
N ASN A 82 -7.63 13.49 8.65
CA ASN A 82 -8.97 13.89 8.20
C ASN A 82 -9.35 15.27 8.75
N LYS A 83 -10.57 15.72 8.45
CA LYS A 83 -11.09 17.05 8.79
C LYS A 83 -10.99 17.38 10.29
N ASP A 84 -11.07 16.36 11.14
CA ASP A 84 -11.11 16.44 12.60
C ASP A 84 -9.69 16.46 13.20
N PHE A 85 -8.65 16.18 12.40
CA PHE A 85 -7.27 16.28 12.84
C PHE A 85 -6.94 17.72 13.30
N PRO A 86 -6.38 17.91 14.51
CA PRO A 86 -6.16 19.25 15.08
C PRO A 86 -5.27 20.14 14.21
N ASN A 87 -4.19 19.56 13.66
CA ASN A 87 -3.27 20.31 12.82
C ASN A 87 -3.86 20.49 11.41
N LYS A 88 -4.35 21.71 11.11
CA LYS A 88 -4.92 22.05 9.79
C LYS A 88 -3.93 21.93 8.63
N LYS A 89 -2.61 21.86 8.87
CA LYS A 89 -1.63 21.56 7.81
C LYS A 89 -1.58 20.08 7.45
N LEU A 90 -2.20 19.19 8.25
CA LEU A 90 -2.17 17.74 8.09
C LEU A 90 -3.57 17.10 8.12
N ASN A 91 -4.64 17.90 8.18
CA ASN A 91 -6.03 17.45 8.34
C ASN A 91 -6.68 16.90 7.05
N LYS A 92 -5.87 16.45 6.10
CA LYS A 92 -6.31 15.79 4.86
C LYS A 92 -5.21 14.83 4.43
N PRO A 93 -5.54 13.66 3.84
CA PRO A 93 -4.53 12.71 3.39
C PRO A 93 -3.62 13.35 2.34
N MET A 94 -4.19 14.12 1.41
CA MET A 94 -3.43 14.88 0.41
C MET A 94 -2.36 15.79 1.04
N LYS A 95 -2.67 16.46 2.15
CA LYS A 95 -1.70 17.35 2.81
C LYS A 95 -0.57 16.55 3.48
N ALA A 96 -0.92 15.45 4.14
CA ALA A 96 0.06 14.54 4.75
C ALA A 96 0.98 13.91 3.69
N LEU A 97 0.41 13.40 2.59
CA LEU A 97 1.16 12.81 1.47
C LEU A 97 2.06 13.83 0.77
N HIS A 98 1.57 15.05 0.50
CA HIS A 98 2.43 16.09 -0.08
C HIS A 98 3.52 16.58 0.88
N LYS A 99 3.32 16.49 2.18
CA LYS A 99 4.37 16.79 3.15
C LYS A 99 5.41 15.66 3.17
N ASN A 100 4.97 14.41 3.23
CA ASN A 100 5.85 13.25 3.34
C ASN A 100 6.53 12.92 2.01
N CYS A 101 5.75 12.44 1.03
CA CYS A 101 6.24 11.93 -0.25
C CYS A 101 6.99 13.01 -1.03
N LYS A 102 6.34 14.15 -1.30
CA LYS A 102 6.97 15.25 -2.04
C LYS A 102 8.08 15.95 -1.24
N GLY A 103 8.02 15.92 0.09
CA GLY A 103 9.09 16.44 0.94
C GLY A 103 10.36 15.60 0.80
N CYS A 104 10.25 14.28 1.02
CA CYS A 104 11.34 13.34 0.86
C CYS A 104 11.92 13.37 -0.57
N HIS A 105 11.06 13.36 -1.61
CA HIS A 105 11.53 13.44 -2.99
C HIS A 105 12.34 14.70 -3.29
N LYS A 106 11.96 15.85 -2.71
CA LYS A 106 12.74 17.09 -2.84
C LYS A 106 14.10 17.00 -2.15
N GLN A 107 14.15 16.39 -0.96
CA GLN A 107 15.39 16.19 -0.22
C GLN A 107 16.34 15.26 -0.98
N MET A 108 15.77 14.25 -1.64
CA MET A 108 16.53 13.24 -2.38
C MET A 108 16.82 13.63 -3.84
N ALA A 109 16.23 14.71 -4.36
CA ALA A 109 16.33 15.08 -5.78
C ALA A 109 17.77 15.23 -6.29
N ALA A 110 18.71 15.65 -5.44
CA ALA A 110 20.12 15.78 -5.80
C ALA A 110 20.82 14.41 -5.97
N LYS A 111 20.40 13.40 -5.21
CA LYS A 111 20.97 12.03 -5.23
C LYS A 111 20.18 11.08 -6.13
N HIS A 112 18.89 11.34 -6.29
CA HIS A 112 17.95 10.56 -7.07
C HIS A 112 17.18 11.53 -8.00
N PRO A 113 17.75 11.88 -9.16
CA PRO A 113 17.15 12.84 -10.07
C PRO A 113 15.78 12.39 -10.62
N ASN A 114 15.48 11.09 -10.54
CA ASN A 114 14.20 10.51 -10.92
C ASN A 114 13.12 10.63 -9.83
N ALA A 115 13.43 11.19 -8.66
CA ALA A 115 12.45 11.41 -7.60
C ALA A 115 11.39 12.43 -8.07
N PRO A 116 10.09 12.05 -8.12
CA PRO A 116 9.08 12.92 -8.70
C PRO A 116 8.75 14.09 -7.76
N THR A 117 8.92 15.33 -8.25
CA THR A 117 8.75 16.55 -7.43
C THR A 117 7.69 17.51 -7.99
N LYS A 118 7.39 17.42 -9.29
CA LYS A 118 6.36 18.21 -9.95
C LYS A 118 5.00 17.52 -9.85
N CYS A 119 3.93 18.28 -9.98
CA CYS A 119 2.56 17.77 -9.82
C CYS A 119 2.26 16.61 -10.78
N ASN A 120 2.64 16.76 -12.05
CA ASN A 120 2.37 15.79 -13.11
C ASN A 120 3.39 14.65 -13.16
N ASP A 121 4.38 14.65 -12.27
CA ASP A 121 5.29 13.52 -12.13
C ASP A 121 4.60 12.40 -11.33
N CYS A 122 3.76 12.76 -10.35
CA CYS A 122 2.94 11.82 -9.58
C CYS A 122 1.51 11.68 -10.15
N HIS A 123 0.86 12.79 -10.49
CA HIS A 123 -0.50 12.81 -11.02
C HIS A 123 -0.47 12.72 -12.55
N LYS A 124 -0.19 11.52 -13.06
CA LYS A 124 -0.28 11.24 -14.49
C LYS A 124 -1.75 11.32 -14.92
N LYS A 125 -2.00 11.92 -16.08
CA LYS A 125 -3.32 11.97 -16.72
C LYS A 125 -3.48 10.79 -17.65
#